data_AF-A0A523IGA2-F1
#
_entry.id   AF-A0A523IGA2-F1
#
_cell.length_a   1.000
_cell.length_b   1.000
_cell.length_c   1.000
_cell.angle_alpha   90.00
_cell.angle_beta   90.00
_cell.angle_gamma   90.00
#
_symmetry.space_group_name_H-M   'P 1'
#
loop_
_entity.id
_entity.type
_entity.pdbx_description
1 polymer ?
#
loop_
_entity_poly.entity_id
_entity_poly.type
_entity_poly.pdbx_seq_one_letter_code
_entity_poly.pdbx_strand_id
1 'polypeptide(L)' 'MSITIKGKVHKYGNNVDTDVIIPARHCVSIKEEYLAAHCLEDLDKE' A
#
# COMPACT_ATOMS: atom_id res chain seq x y z
N MET A 1 25.67 2.78 11.01
CA MET A 1 25.42 1.67 10.07
C MET A 1 25.04 2.24 8.73
N SER A 2 25.82 2.01 7.66
CA SER A 2 25.40 2.32 6.30
C SER A 2 24.63 1.13 5.75
N ILE A 3 23.31 1.19 5.78
CA ILE A 3 22.44 0.14 5.24
C ILE A 3 22.04 0.56 3.83
N THR A 4 22.53 -0.17 2.83
CA THR A 4 22.10 0.01 1.43
C THR A 4 20.99 -1.00 1.14
N ILE A 5 19.77 -0.50 0.91
CA ILE A 5 18.61 -1.30 0.54
C ILE A 5 18.55 -1.41 -0.99
N LYS A 6 18.32 -2.61 -1.52
CA LYS A 6 18.13 -2.89 -2.97
C LYS A 6 16.79 -3.59 -3.19
N GLY A 7 16.01 -3.18 -4.20
CA GLY A 7 14.70 -3.75 -4.49
C GLY A 7 14.06 -3.19 -5.77
N LYS A 8 12.89 -3.71 -6.15
CA LYS A 8 12.07 -3.22 -7.28
C LYS A 8 11.36 -1.92 -6.87
N VAL A 9 11.31 -0.96 -7.78
CA VAL A 9 10.58 0.30 -7.56
C VAL A 9 9.13 0.12 -8.03
N HIS A 10 8.18 0.41 -7.15
CA HIS A 10 6.76 0.61 -7.48
C HIS A 10 6.52 2.12 -7.50
N LYS A 11 6.18 2.68 -8.68
CA LYS A 11 6.06 4.13 -8.86
C LYS A 11 4.64 4.48 -9.26
N TYR A 12 4.00 5.32 -8.45
CA TYR A 12 2.66 5.83 -8.70
C TYR A 12 2.68 7.31 -9.12
N GLY A 13 1.56 7.78 -9.68
CA GLY A 13 1.41 9.13 -10.21
C GLY A 13 1.13 10.19 -9.14
N ASN A 14 0.47 11.27 -9.55
CA ASN A 14 0.01 12.31 -8.64
C ASN A 14 -1.29 11.90 -7.94
N ASN A 15 -1.65 12.61 -6.86
CA ASN A 15 -2.94 12.47 -6.18
C ASN A 15 -3.18 11.08 -5.57
N VAL A 16 -2.12 10.44 -5.05
CA VAL A 16 -2.24 9.22 -4.23
C VAL A 16 -2.65 9.64 -2.82
N ASP A 17 -3.90 9.38 -2.47
CA ASP A 17 -4.47 9.66 -1.14
C ASP A 17 -4.62 8.39 -0.29
N THR A 18 -5.19 8.52 0.90
CA THR A 18 -5.34 7.41 1.84
C THR A 18 -6.29 6.34 1.35
N ASP A 19 -7.35 6.70 0.61
CA ASP A 19 -8.32 5.73 0.08
C ASP A 19 -7.72 4.92 -1.06
N VAL A 20 -6.82 5.52 -1.83
CA VAL A 20 -6.02 4.84 -2.86
C VAL A 20 -5.01 3.86 -2.26
N ILE A 21 -4.44 4.18 -1.09
CA ILE A 21 -3.48 3.31 -0.39
C ILE A 21 -4.18 2.17 0.38
N ILE A 22 -5.20 2.49 1.18
CA ILE A 22 -6.04 1.55 1.92
C ILE A 22 -7.49 2.07 1.89
N PRO A 23 -8.39 1.43 1.13
CA PRO A 23 -9.78 1.85 1.05
C PRO A 23 -10.51 1.78 2.40
N ALA A 24 -11.35 2.77 2.70
CA ALA A 24 -12.12 2.85 3.96
C ALA A 24 -12.94 1.59 4.31
N ARG A 25 -13.32 0.78 3.32
CA ARG A 25 -14.02 -0.52 3.54
C ARG A 25 -13.19 -1.54 4.33
N HIS A 26 -11.85 -1.41 4.35
CA HIS A 26 -10.96 -2.28 5.13
C HIS A 26 -10.70 -1.77 6.55
N CYS A 27 -11.18 -0.57 6.91
CA CYS A 27 -11.06 0.00 8.26
C CYS A 27 -11.92 -0.72 9.33
N VAL A 28 -12.51 -1.87 8.98
CA VAL A 28 -13.18 -2.78 9.91
C VAL A 28 -12.18 -3.62 10.73
N SER A 29 -10.91 -3.67 10.30
CA SER A 29 -9.85 -4.45 10.95
C SER A 29 -8.57 -3.63 11.02
N ILE A 30 -7.84 -3.78 12.13
CA ILE A 30 -6.51 -3.18 12.36
C ILE A 30 -5.38 -4.21 12.25
N LYS A 31 -5.69 -5.47 11.90
CA LYS A 31 -4.69 -6.53 11.79
C LYS A 31 -3.78 -6.24 10.60
N GLU A 32 -2.48 -6.22 10.85
CA GLU A 32 -1.46 -5.90 9.84
C GLU A 32 -1.53 -6.86 8.65
N GLU A 33 -1.73 -8.15 8.90
CA GLU A 33 -1.80 -9.16 7.84
C GLU A 33 -3.01 -8.96 6.93
N TYR A 34 -4.12 -8.48 7.49
CA TYR A 34 -5.33 -8.18 6.73
C TYR A 34 -5.12 -6.93 5.86
N LEU A 35 -4.60 -5.85 6.44
CA LEU A 35 -4.37 -4.60 5.71
C LEU A 35 -3.29 -4.74 4.62
N ALA A 36 -2.25 -5.54 4.88
CA ALA A 36 -1.20 -5.81 3.90
C ALA A 36 -1.74 -6.48 2.63
N ALA A 37 -2.74 -7.36 2.75
CA ALA A 37 -3.36 -8.04 1.62
C ALA A 37 -4.24 -7.12 0.76
N HIS A 38 -4.65 -5.95 1.28
CA HIS A 38 -5.54 -4.99 0.63
C HIS A 38 -4.84 -3.67 0.26
N CYS A 39 -3.51 -3.63 0.36
CA CYS A 39 -2.73 -2.44 0.05
C CYS A 39 -2.76 -2.14 -1.45
N LEU A 40 -3.12 -0.90 -1.81
CA LEU A 40 -3.14 -0.39 -3.19
C LEU A 40 -4.05 -1.19 -4.14
N GLU A 41 -5.00 -1.99 -3.62
CA GLU A 41 -5.81 -2.91 -4.42
C GLU A 41 -6.69 -2.24 -5.49
N ASP A 42 -7.02 -0.95 -5.31
CA ASP A 42 -7.79 -0.18 -6.29
C ASP A 42 -6.88 0.48 -7.36
N LEU A 43 -5.61 0.74 -7.02
CA LEU A 43 -4.65 1.43 -7.88
C LEU A 43 -3.77 0.48 -8.69
N ASP A 44 -3.32 -0.61 -8.07
CA ASP A 44 -2.34 -1.54 -8.58
C ASP A 44 -2.86 -2.96 -8.40
N LYS A 45 -3.79 -3.32 -9.29
CA LYS A 45 -4.33 -4.67 -9.41
C LYS A 45 -3.31 -5.51 -10.16
N GLU A 46 -2.26 -5.95 -9.46
CA GLU A 46 -1.46 -7.10 -9.93
C GLU A 46 -2.34 -8.36 -10.04
#